data_AF-A0A561B9B7-F1
#
_entry.id   AF-A0A561B9B7-F1
#
_cell.length_a   1.000
_cell.length_b   1.000
_cell.length_c   1.000
_cell.angle_alpha   90.00
_cell.angle_beta   90.00
_cell.angle_gamma   90.00
#
_symmetry.space_group_name_H-M   'P 1'
#
loop_
_entity.id
_entity.type
_entity.pdbx_description
1 polymer ?
#
loop_
_entity_poly.entity_id
_entity_poly.type
_entity_poly.pdbx_seq_one_letter_code
_entity_poly.pdbx_strand_id
1 'polypeptide(L)'
;MPLFIGGGVIGVVLIGLLVFLGIRALGGDDEPEAGPETTNTQPTDAPESPGEDPTSAPPGELGNATGQAKTATEKLQGSGYQCSDLFNGAQGAHRGCFKYDGPTQAEAVFQFQSDGTIIGVILKSDDSENVNNAAVTFDAALQAVGNDAFGGSEVAKVQQAVKSGQKEQKIGSTWGEFELRNDGERLQLAGGKSGSDSFELPRKEFQTTAAQLQAALRAKKYDCQVLCRKKIGEYGSQSISGIGSSGGIRILSARVSGNASEAKPAYPAVLGDAFGAVKSPDQAALKAWFDARKDGKSYAGYVAGWRVEVTARNSSSDYLSMEAEIGYESFYV
;
A
#
# COMPACT_ATOMS: atom_id res chain seq x y z
N MET A 1 20.66 47.71 29.49
CA MET A 1 20.72 48.20 28.10
C MET A 1 22.11 48.77 27.80
N PRO A 2 22.96 48.01 27.09
CA PRO A 2 24.12 48.50 26.32
C PRO A 2 24.26 47.82 24.92
N LEU A 3 25.15 48.16 23.98
CA LEU A 3 25.81 49.41 23.56
C LEU A 3 26.29 49.24 22.08
N PHE A 4 26.26 50.31 21.26
CA PHE A 4 27.22 50.69 20.20
C PHE A 4 27.56 49.78 18.96
N ILE A 5 27.46 50.42 17.77
CA ILE A 5 28.48 50.62 16.71
C ILE A 5 29.48 49.49 16.35
N GLY A 6 29.61 49.21 15.04
CA GLY A 6 30.91 48.94 14.39
C GLY A 6 30.96 47.75 13.42
N GLY A 7 31.58 47.95 12.24
CA GLY A 7 31.78 46.90 11.23
C GLY A 7 33.23 46.40 11.12
N GLY A 8 33.42 45.34 10.32
CA GLY A 8 34.65 44.54 10.21
C GLY A 8 34.45 43.17 10.87
N VAL A 9 34.92 42.03 10.33
CA VAL A 9 36.03 41.83 9.38
C VAL A 9 35.69 40.70 8.39
N ILE A 10 36.07 40.86 7.12
CA ILE A 10 36.09 39.78 6.12
C ILE A 10 37.32 38.90 6.41
N GLY A 11 37.13 37.60 6.71
CA GLY A 11 38.23 36.64 6.63
C GLY A 11 38.31 35.48 7.63
N VAL A 12 37.33 34.56 7.65
CA VAL A 12 37.55 33.16 8.09
C VAL A 12 36.68 32.19 7.25
N VAL A 13 37.12 31.85 6.03
CA VAL A 13 36.41 30.90 5.13
C VAL A 13 37.33 29.77 4.61
N LEU A 14 38.62 29.74 4.99
CA LEU A 14 39.65 28.93 4.30
C LEU A 14 40.48 27.97 5.17
N ILE A 15 40.05 27.62 6.38
CA ILE A 15 40.80 26.69 7.28
C ILE A 15 40.00 25.43 7.67
N GLY A 16 38.69 25.38 7.41
CA GLY A 16 37.85 24.22 7.79
C GLY A 16 37.85 23.03 6.82
N LEU A 17 38.40 23.17 5.60
CA LEU A 17 38.12 22.24 4.48
C LEU A 17 39.31 21.36 4.04
N LEU A 18 40.42 21.33 4.82
CA LEU A 18 41.67 20.65 4.43
C LEU A 18 42.09 19.46 5.34
N VAL A 19 41.23 19.02 6.28
CA VAL A 19 41.62 18.04 7.32
C VAL A 19 40.98 16.65 7.15
N PHE A 20 40.12 16.42 6.14
CA PHE A 20 39.38 15.14 6.00
C PHE A 20 39.54 14.37 4.69
N LEU A 21 40.50 14.74 3.82
CA LEU A 21 40.79 14.04 2.55
C LEU A 21 42.27 13.60 2.47
N GLY A 22 42.80 12.96 3.52
CA GLY A 22 44.26 12.78 3.65
C GLY A 22 44.80 11.57 4.40
N ILE A 23 44.01 10.55 4.78
CA ILE A 23 44.58 9.29 5.34
C ILE A 23 43.76 8.04 4.90
N ARG A 24 44.08 7.49 3.73
CA ARG A 24 44.21 6.03 3.44
C ARG A 24 44.46 5.78 1.94
N ALA A 25 45.71 5.97 1.53
CA ALA A 25 46.26 5.41 0.29
C ALA A 25 47.79 5.30 0.44
N LEU A 26 48.36 4.24 -0.14
CA LEU A 26 49.79 3.85 -0.11
C LEU A 26 50.28 3.36 1.27
N GLY A 27 50.85 2.15 1.41
CA GLY A 27 51.03 1.06 0.43
C GLY A 27 51.78 -0.13 1.07
N GLY A 28 51.93 -1.24 0.34
CA GLY A 28 52.72 -2.40 0.76
C GLY A 28 52.25 -3.71 0.11
N ASP A 29 52.91 -4.11 -0.98
CA ASP A 29 52.85 -5.48 -1.52
C ASP A 29 53.83 -6.36 -0.75
N ASP A 30 53.44 -7.60 -0.43
CA ASP A 30 54.32 -8.77 -0.28
C ASP A 30 53.47 -10.07 -0.30
N GLU A 31 53.96 -11.08 -1.01
CA GLU A 31 53.40 -12.44 -1.18
C GLU A 31 54.38 -13.48 -0.59
N PRO A 32 54.04 -14.76 -0.38
CA PRO A 32 52.90 -15.32 0.36
C PRO A 32 53.37 -16.29 1.49
N GLU A 33 52.54 -16.55 2.52
CA GLU A 33 52.74 -17.69 3.45
C GLU A 33 51.49 -18.57 3.56
N ALA A 34 51.70 -19.87 3.83
CA ALA A 34 50.74 -20.93 3.53
C ALA A 34 50.10 -21.62 4.76
N GLY A 35 48.76 -21.69 4.73
CA GLY A 35 47.96 -22.68 5.49
C GLY A 35 47.73 -22.41 6.98
N PRO A 36 46.86 -23.20 7.65
CA PRO A 36 46.17 -24.40 7.17
C PRO A 36 44.63 -24.26 7.03
N GLU A 37 43.99 -25.36 6.62
CA GLU A 37 42.60 -25.49 6.16
C GLU A 37 41.53 -25.48 7.27
N THR A 38 40.34 -24.95 6.96
CA THR A 38 39.06 -25.42 7.53
C THR A 38 37.91 -25.25 6.53
N THR A 39 37.47 -26.37 5.98
CA THR A 39 36.18 -26.66 5.28
C THR A 39 35.14 -25.53 5.15
N ASN A 40 34.87 -25.11 3.90
CA ASN A 40 33.62 -24.48 3.48
C ASN A 40 32.83 -25.44 2.56
N THR A 41 31.63 -25.85 2.97
CA THR A 41 30.71 -26.61 2.10
C THR A 41 29.87 -25.67 1.24
N GLN A 42 30.01 -25.80 -0.08
CA GLN A 42 29.16 -25.18 -1.09
C GLN A 42 27.89 -26.02 -1.33
N PRO A 43 26.77 -25.38 -1.69
CA PRO A 43 26.06 -25.75 -2.92
C PRO A 43 25.67 -24.50 -3.72
N THR A 44 26.27 -24.23 -4.87
CA THR A 44 25.85 -24.73 -6.20
C THR A 44 24.64 -23.96 -6.74
N ASP A 45 24.92 -22.77 -7.29
CA ASP A 45 23.98 -22.06 -8.14
C ASP A 45 23.74 -22.85 -9.44
N ALA A 46 22.48 -23.16 -9.72
CA ALA A 46 22.01 -23.54 -11.05
C ALA A 46 21.18 -22.38 -11.62
N PRO A 47 21.42 -21.95 -12.88
CA PRO A 47 20.69 -20.82 -13.45
C PRO A 47 19.29 -21.26 -13.90
N GLU A 48 18.25 -20.75 -13.24
CA GLU A 48 16.87 -20.92 -13.74
C GLU A 48 16.64 -20.03 -14.98
N SER A 49 16.04 -20.63 -16.01
CA SER A 49 15.62 -19.91 -17.22
C SER A 49 14.41 -19.01 -16.95
N PRO A 50 14.34 -17.81 -17.56
CA PRO A 50 13.21 -16.91 -17.38
C PRO A 50 11.96 -17.44 -18.10
N GLY A 51 10.91 -17.72 -17.34
CA GLY A 51 9.66 -18.29 -17.84
C GLY A 51 8.47 -17.99 -16.93
N GLU A 52 8.35 -16.76 -16.43
CA GLU A 52 7.21 -16.33 -15.61
C GLU A 52 6.33 -15.30 -16.33
N ASP A 53 5.02 -15.48 -16.16
CA ASP A 53 3.97 -14.56 -16.62
C ASP A 53 4.10 -13.17 -15.96
N PRO A 54 3.79 -12.07 -16.68
CA PRO A 54 3.92 -10.71 -16.16
C PRO A 54 2.84 -10.32 -15.13
N THR A 55 2.12 -11.28 -14.54
CA THR A 55 1.15 -11.09 -13.46
C THR A 55 1.77 -11.13 -12.07
N SER A 56 2.95 -11.73 -11.91
CA SER A 56 3.67 -11.89 -10.64
C SER A 56 4.52 -10.67 -10.25
N ALA A 57 3.90 -9.49 -10.14
CA ALA A 57 4.55 -8.36 -9.48
C ALA A 57 4.78 -8.70 -7.98
N PRO A 58 5.93 -8.36 -7.37
CA PRO A 58 6.25 -8.85 -6.03
C PRO A 58 5.17 -8.48 -5.02
N PRO A 59 4.66 -9.44 -4.21
CA PRO A 59 3.90 -9.09 -3.01
C PRO A 59 4.82 -8.30 -2.07
N GLY A 60 4.24 -7.41 -1.26
CA GLY A 60 5.00 -6.79 -0.18
C GLY A 60 5.48 -7.87 0.79
N GLU A 61 6.69 -7.72 1.34
CA GLU A 61 7.27 -8.73 2.24
C GLU A 61 6.31 -9.05 3.38
N LEU A 62 5.84 -10.30 3.41
CA LEU A 62 5.07 -10.83 4.52
C LEU A 62 6.03 -11.18 5.64
N GLY A 63 5.89 -10.53 6.79
CA GLY A 63 6.58 -10.98 7.98
C GLY A 63 6.02 -12.32 8.46
N ASN A 64 6.79 -13.00 9.30
CA ASN A 64 6.43 -14.29 9.87
C ASN A 64 5.08 -14.20 10.60
N ALA A 65 4.11 -14.98 10.13
CA ALA A 65 2.82 -15.17 10.79
C ALA A 65 2.69 -16.64 11.23
N THR A 66 2.01 -16.85 12.35
CA THR A 66 1.67 -18.15 12.93
C THR A 66 0.15 -18.27 13.09
N GLY A 67 -0.33 -19.37 13.69
CA GLY A 67 -1.70 -19.50 14.15
C GLY A 67 -2.78 -19.23 13.09
N GLN A 68 -3.84 -18.55 13.51
CA GLN A 68 -4.99 -18.21 12.66
C GLN A 68 -4.59 -17.29 11.49
N ALA A 69 -3.74 -16.30 11.75
CA ALA A 69 -3.27 -15.34 10.75
C ALA A 69 -2.52 -16.02 9.59
N LYS A 70 -1.68 -17.03 9.89
CA LYS A 70 -1.03 -17.84 8.85
C LYS A 70 -2.05 -18.58 8.01
N THR A 71 -2.91 -19.38 8.63
CA THR A 71 -3.90 -20.21 7.92
C THR A 71 -4.87 -19.36 7.08
N ALA A 72 -5.31 -18.21 7.60
CA ALA A 72 -6.12 -17.26 6.85
C ALA A 72 -5.37 -16.69 5.63
N THR A 73 -4.09 -16.32 5.79
CA THR A 73 -3.24 -15.86 4.67
C THR A 73 -3.14 -16.95 3.59
N GLU A 74 -2.82 -18.18 3.96
CA GLU A 74 -2.65 -19.30 3.03
C GLU A 74 -3.95 -19.65 2.28
N LYS A 75 -5.10 -19.63 2.98
CA LYS A 75 -6.44 -19.83 2.37
C LYS A 75 -6.80 -18.72 1.38
N LEU A 76 -6.51 -17.46 1.73
CA LEU A 76 -6.74 -16.31 0.85
C LEU A 76 -5.82 -16.36 -0.39
N GLN A 77 -4.52 -16.64 -0.21
CA GLN A 77 -3.58 -16.80 -1.33
C GLN A 77 -3.98 -17.96 -2.25
N GLY A 78 -4.38 -19.11 -1.69
CA GLY A 78 -4.93 -20.24 -2.46
C GLY A 78 -6.24 -19.92 -3.19
N SER A 79 -6.93 -18.84 -2.82
CA SER A 79 -8.14 -18.31 -3.47
C SER A 79 -7.85 -17.17 -4.48
N GLY A 80 -6.56 -16.89 -4.74
CA GLY A 80 -6.09 -15.88 -5.67
C GLY A 80 -5.93 -14.46 -5.11
N TYR A 81 -5.89 -14.28 -3.79
CA TYR A 81 -5.62 -12.97 -3.19
C TYR A 81 -4.10 -12.71 -3.10
N GLN A 82 -3.70 -11.48 -3.39
CA GLN A 82 -2.35 -10.96 -3.13
C GLN A 82 -2.30 -10.35 -1.73
N CYS A 83 -1.51 -10.94 -0.83
CA CYS A 83 -1.37 -10.49 0.55
C CYS A 83 -0.11 -9.64 0.77
N SER A 84 -0.18 -8.69 1.70
CA SER A 84 0.93 -7.84 2.14
C SER A 84 0.73 -7.38 3.59
N ASP A 85 1.81 -7.10 4.31
CA ASP A 85 1.76 -6.52 5.67
C ASP A 85 1.74 -4.98 5.60
N LEU A 86 0.79 -4.35 6.29
CA LEU A 86 0.80 -2.89 6.52
C LEU A 86 1.76 -2.55 7.66
N PHE A 87 1.75 -3.36 8.71
CA PHE A 87 2.62 -3.21 9.87
C PHE A 87 2.91 -4.59 10.46
N ASN A 88 4.15 -4.81 10.89
CA ASN A 88 4.54 -6.03 11.59
C ASN A 88 5.52 -5.66 12.71
N GLY A 89 5.25 -6.11 13.94
CA GLY A 89 6.05 -5.78 15.12
C GLY A 89 5.84 -6.75 16.28
N ALA A 90 6.57 -6.55 17.38
CA ALA A 90 6.63 -7.51 18.49
C ALA A 90 5.29 -7.76 19.22
N GLN A 91 4.33 -6.85 19.11
CA GLN A 91 2.99 -6.97 19.71
C GLN A 91 2.01 -7.74 18.80
N GLY A 92 2.30 -7.81 17.50
CA GLY A 92 1.37 -8.24 16.47
C GLY A 92 1.56 -7.50 15.15
N ALA A 93 0.67 -7.76 14.21
CA ALA A 93 0.74 -7.25 12.86
C ALA A 93 -0.65 -6.97 12.27
N HIS A 94 -0.66 -6.26 11.16
CA HIS A 94 -1.81 -5.96 10.34
C HIS A 94 -1.51 -6.39 8.91
N ARG A 95 -2.36 -7.24 8.33
CA ARG A 95 -2.22 -7.80 6.99
C ARG A 95 -3.48 -7.54 6.16
N GLY A 96 -3.27 -7.19 4.90
CA GLY A 96 -4.33 -7.06 3.91
C GLY A 96 -4.07 -7.98 2.74
N CYS A 97 -5.12 -8.65 2.31
CA CYS A 97 -5.16 -9.52 1.15
C CYS A 97 -6.17 -8.96 0.17
N PHE A 98 -5.75 -8.73 -1.08
CA PHE A 98 -6.52 -8.03 -2.10
C PHE A 98 -6.72 -8.93 -3.32
N LYS A 99 -7.90 -8.84 -3.96
CA LYS A 99 -8.21 -9.53 -5.21
C LYS A 99 -8.99 -8.59 -6.13
N TYR A 100 -8.58 -8.55 -7.40
CA TYR A 100 -9.35 -7.95 -8.49
C TYR A 100 -9.54 -9.05 -9.54
N ASP A 101 -10.78 -9.25 -9.96
CA ASP A 101 -11.18 -10.27 -10.93
C ASP A 101 -12.27 -9.68 -11.85
N GLY A 102 -11.84 -9.04 -12.94
CA GLY A 102 -12.74 -8.26 -13.79
C GLY A 102 -13.41 -7.11 -13.03
N PRO A 103 -14.76 -7.05 -12.97
CA PRO A 103 -15.50 -6.05 -12.19
C PRO A 103 -15.50 -6.33 -10.68
N THR A 104 -15.18 -7.55 -10.25
CA THR A 104 -15.19 -7.95 -8.84
C THR A 104 -13.92 -7.48 -8.13
N GLN A 105 -14.06 -6.68 -7.08
CA GLN A 105 -13.01 -6.34 -6.11
C GLN A 105 -13.30 -7.04 -4.78
N ALA A 106 -12.27 -7.55 -4.11
CA ALA A 106 -12.38 -8.02 -2.74
C ALA A 106 -11.13 -7.73 -1.92
N GLU A 107 -11.36 -7.54 -0.62
CA GLU A 107 -10.34 -7.15 0.35
C GLU A 107 -10.62 -7.85 1.67
N ALA A 108 -9.61 -8.53 2.21
CA ALA A 108 -9.63 -9.13 3.53
C ALA A 108 -8.47 -8.56 4.35
N VAL A 109 -8.80 -7.69 5.30
CA VAL A 109 -7.86 -7.07 6.22
C VAL A 109 -8.06 -7.66 7.61
N PHE A 110 -6.96 -8.02 8.27
CA PHE A 110 -6.99 -8.56 9.62
C PHE A 110 -5.80 -8.11 10.46
N GLN A 111 -6.08 -7.83 11.73
CA GLN A 111 -5.11 -7.54 12.77
C GLN A 111 -4.96 -8.76 13.68
N PHE A 112 -3.72 -9.10 14.01
CA PHE A 112 -3.40 -10.28 14.79
C PHE A 112 -2.27 -10.04 15.80
N GLN A 113 -2.32 -10.76 16.91
CA GLN A 113 -1.30 -10.76 17.97
C GLN A 113 -0.06 -11.55 17.53
N SER A 114 1.04 -11.45 18.28
CA SER A 114 2.32 -12.10 17.95
C SER A 114 2.31 -13.63 17.97
N ASP A 115 1.29 -14.26 18.56
CA ASP A 115 1.02 -15.71 18.47
C ASP A 115 0.28 -16.10 17.17
N GLY A 116 -0.21 -15.12 16.41
CA GLY A 116 -1.04 -15.32 15.22
C GLY A 116 -2.55 -15.34 15.48
N THR A 117 -3.00 -15.05 16.69
CA THR A 117 -4.43 -14.91 17.03
C THR A 117 -5.01 -13.66 16.39
N ILE A 118 -6.04 -13.81 15.56
CA ILE A 118 -6.75 -12.69 14.92
C ILE A 118 -7.66 -12.02 15.97
N ILE A 119 -7.56 -10.69 16.05
CA ILE A 119 -8.28 -9.85 17.02
C ILE A 119 -9.20 -8.81 16.37
N GLY A 120 -9.03 -8.52 15.08
CA GLY A 120 -9.90 -7.60 14.34
C GLY A 120 -9.90 -7.92 12.85
N VAL A 121 -11.06 -7.77 12.20
CA VAL A 121 -11.23 -8.03 10.76
C VAL A 121 -12.01 -6.91 10.08
N ILE A 122 -11.63 -6.61 8.84
CA ILE A 122 -12.48 -5.90 7.87
C ILE A 122 -12.46 -6.71 6.57
N LEU A 123 -13.62 -7.24 6.18
CA LEU A 123 -13.82 -7.96 4.92
C LEU A 123 -14.71 -7.12 4.01
N LYS A 124 -14.33 -6.93 2.74
CA LYS A 124 -15.09 -6.18 1.74
C LYS A 124 -15.19 -6.96 0.44
N SER A 125 -16.30 -6.80 -0.26
CA SER A 125 -16.46 -7.14 -1.67
C SER A 125 -17.22 -6.04 -2.39
N ASP A 126 -16.89 -5.81 -3.66
CA ASP A 126 -17.61 -4.92 -4.56
C ASP A 126 -17.73 -5.61 -5.93
N ASP A 127 -18.93 -5.62 -6.51
CA ASP A 127 -19.16 -5.94 -7.92
C ASP A 127 -20.39 -5.16 -8.39
N SER A 128 -20.13 -4.01 -9.02
CA SER A 128 -21.17 -3.13 -9.58
C SER A 128 -21.89 -3.69 -10.81
N GLU A 129 -21.42 -4.82 -11.38
CA GLU A 129 -22.05 -5.47 -12.52
C GLU A 129 -22.93 -6.67 -12.08
N ASN A 130 -22.59 -7.33 -10.96
CA ASN A 130 -23.29 -8.51 -10.48
C ASN A 130 -23.22 -8.69 -8.94
N VAL A 131 -24.30 -8.31 -8.26
CA VAL A 131 -24.48 -8.47 -6.80
C VAL A 131 -24.26 -9.90 -6.27
N ASN A 132 -24.48 -10.94 -7.09
CA ASN A 132 -24.23 -12.32 -6.68
C ASN A 132 -22.73 -12.64 -6.61
N ASN A 133 -21.92 -12.06 -7.49
CA ASN A 133 -20.46 -12.21 -7.47
C ASN A 133 -19.86 -11.56 -6.22
N ALA A 134 -20.35 -10.35 -5.87
CA ALA A 134 -19.98 -9.69 -4.62
C ALA A 134 -20.27 -10.60 -3.41
N ALA A 135 -21.50 -11.10 -3.29
CA ALA A 135 -21.90 -11.98 -2.18
C ALA A 135 -21.09 -13.30 -2.12
N VAL A 136 -20.81 -13.94 -3.27
CA VAL A 136 -19.98 -15.16 -3.33
C VAL A 136 -18.52 -14.89 -2.94
N THR A 137 -17.96 -13.77 -3.39
CA THR A 137 -16.56 -13.41 -3.10
C THR A 137 -16.37 -12.97 -1.66
N PHE A 138 -17.34 -12.22 -1.11
CA PHE A 138 -17.45 -11.93 0.32
C PHE A 138 -17.50 -13.22 1.15
N ASP A 139 -18.35 -14.18 0.76
CA ASP A 139 -18.49 -15.43 1.50
C ASP A 139 -17.20 -16.27 1.45
N ALA A 140 -16.48 -16.29 0.32
CA ALA A 140 -15.17 -16.93 0.23
C ALA A 140 -14.15 -16.30 1.19
N ALA A 141 -14.08 -14.97 1.28
CA ALA A 141 -13.22 -14.27 2.25
C ALA A 141 -13.65 -14.53 3.70
N LEU A 142 -14.96 -14.52 3.97
CA LEU A 142 -15.56 -14.80 5.26
C LEU A 142 -15.23 -16.21 5.75
N GLN A 143 -15.31 -17.22 4.88
CA GLN A 143 -14.97 -18.59 5.21
C GLN A 143 -13.46 -18.80 5.36
N ALA A 144 -12.63 -18.10 4.56
CA ALA A 144 -11.17 -18.21 4.62
C ALA A 144 -10.60 -17.69 5.96
N VAL A 145 -11.10 -16.55 6.43
CA VAL A 145 -10.67 -15.93 7.70
C VAL A 145 -11.47 -16.47 8.89
N GLY A 146 -12.80 -16.50 8.77
CA GLY A 146 -13.72 -16.60 9.89
C GLY A 146 -13.82 -17.96 10.56
N ASN A 147 -13.70 -19.05 9.79
CA ASN A 147 -13.82 -20.40 10.34
C ASN A 147 -12.78 -20.68 11.44
N ASP A 148 -11.55 -20.18 11.26
CA ASP A 148 -10.47 -20.37 12.25
C ASP A 148 -10.43 -19.23 13.27
N ALA A 149 -10.76 -17.98 12.86
CA ALA A 149 -10.69 -16.80 13.72
C ALA A 149 -11.81 -16.76 14.78
N PHE A 150 -13.06 -16.95 14.34
CA PHE A 150 -14.27 -16.76 15.15
C PHE A 150 -15.25 -17.95 15.14
N GLY A 151 -14.99 -18.98 14.33
CA GLY A 151 -15.72 -20.24 14.34
C GLY A 151 -16.90 -20.29 13.36
N GLY A 152 -17.16 -21.48 12.80
CA GLY A 152 -18.17 -21.69 11.77
C GLY A 152 -19.61 -21.33 12.17
N SER A 153 -19.95 -21.35 13.47
CA SER A 153 -21.25 -20.88 13.96
C SER A 153 -21.43 -19.36 13.80
N GLU A 154 -20.37 -18.59 13.95
CA GLU A 154 -20.40 -17.13 13.78
C GLU A 154 -20.33 -16.75 12.28
N VAL A 155 -19.57 -17.51 11.47
CA VAL A 155 -19.64 -17.45 9.99
C VAL A 155 -21.09 -17.64 9.52
N ALA A 156 -21.79 -18.66 10.01
CA ALA A 156 -23.17 -18.94 9.61
C ALA A 156 -24.15 -17.81 9.97
N LYS A 157 -23.96 -17.10 11.10
CA LYS A 157 -24.76 -15.92 11.45
C LYS A 157 -24.53 -14.77 10.47
N VAL A 158 -23.28 -14.50 10.10
CA VAL A 158 -22.96 -13.45 9.10
C VAL A 158 -23.54 -13.80 7.73
N GLN A 159 -23.40 -15.05 7.29
CA GLN A 159 -24.05 -15.54 6.06
C GLN A 159 -25.57 -15.37 6.09
N GLN A 160 -26.22 -15.63 7.23
CA GLN A 160 -27.66 -15.42 7.39
C GLN A 160 -28.04 -13.94 7.35
N ALA A 161 -27.26 -13.06 7.97
CA ALA A 161 -27.46 -11.62 7.92
C ALA A 161 -27.35 -11.08 6.49
N VAL A 162 -26.32 -11.48 5.73
CA VAL A 162 -26.17 -11.17 4.30
C VAL A 162 -27.41 -11.61 3.50
N LYS A 163 -27.85 -12.86 3.67
CA LYS A 163 -29.04 -13.41 3.00
C LYS A 163 -30.36 -12.71 3.37
N SER A 164 -30.41 -12.03 4.52
CA SER A 164 -31.58 -11.27 4.96
C SER A 164 -31.72 -9.88 4.29
N GLY A 165 -30.69 -9.42 3.59
CA GLY A 165 -30.72 -8.17 2.82
C GLY A 165 -30.80 -6.89 3.66
N GLN A 166 -30.50 -6.95 4.96
CA GLN A 166 -30.43 -5.75 5.81
C GLN A 166 -29.22 -4.89 5.42
N LYS A 167 -29.45 -3.60 5.17
CA LYS A 167 -28.42 -2.66 4.72
C LYS A 167 -27.30 -2.42 5.74
N GLU A 168 -27.66 -2.30 7.00
CA GLU A 168 -26.72 -2.16 8.11
C GLU A 168 -27.23 -3.01 9.26
N GLN A 169 -26.37 -3.87 9.83
CA GLN A 169 -26.76 -4.79 10.90
C GLN A 169 -25.59 -5.05 11.85
N LYS A 170 -25.83 -4.86 13.15
CA LYS A 170 -24.97 -5.40 14.20
C LYS A 170 -25.30 -6.87 14.44
N ILE A 171 -24.29 -7.73 14.47
CA ILE A 171 -24.43 -9.18 14.62
C ILE A 171 -23.72 -9.61 15.92
N GLY A 172 -24.51 -10.04 16.90
CA GLY A 172 -23.99 -10.50 18.19
C GLY A 172 -23.29 -11.85 18.08
N SER A 173 -22.01 -11.87 18.45
CA SER A 173 -21.14 -13.05 18.39
C SER A 173 -20.57 -13.38 19.77
N THR A 174 -20.22 -14.65 19.97
CA THR A 174 -19.47 -15.10 21.14
C THR A 174 -17.98 -14.74 21.07
N TRP A 175 -17.47 -14.42 19.88
CA TRP A 175 -16.10 -13.95 19.65
C TRP A 175 -15.95 -12.44 19.86
N GLY A 176 -16.98 -11.64 19.55
CA GLY A 176 -16.85 -10.19 19.40
C GLY A 176 -18.15 -9.50 18.98
N GLU A 177 -18.04 -8.25 18.56
CA GLU A 177 -19.11 -7.54 17.85
C GLU A 177 -18.77 -7.46 16.35
N PHE A 178 -19.76 -7.66 15.49
CA PHE A 178 -19.65 -7.43 14.05
C PHE A 178 -20.63 -6.35 13.59
N GLU A 179 -20.17 -5.48 12.69
CA GLU A 179 -21.01 -4.56 11.91
C GLU A 179 -20.96 -4.98 10.43
N LEU A 180 -22.10 -5.42 9.91
CA LEU A 180 -22.31 -5.72 8.50
C LEU A 180 -22.95 -4.50 7.80
N ARG A 181 -22.43 -4.15 6.63
CA ARG A 181 -23.07 -3.27 5.64
C ARG A 181 -23.25 -4.01 4.32
N ASN A 182 -24.41 -3.86 3.70
CA ASN A 182 -24.82 -4.62 2.52
C ASN A 182 -25.72 -3.76 1.61
N ASP A 183 -25.12 -3.14 0.60
CA ASP A 183 -25.82 -2.40 -0.45
C ASP A 183 -26.12 -3.26 -1.69
N GLY A 184 -25.95 -4.59 -1.59
CA GLY A 184 -26.13 -5.55 -2.69
C GLY A 184 -24.91 -5.66 -3.58
N GLU A 185 -24.53 -4.57 -4.26
CA GLU A 185 -23.29 -4.50 -5.06
C GLU A 185 -22.02 -4.42 -4.19
N ARG A 186 -22.15 -3.90 -2.97
CA ARG A 186 -21.08 -3.80 -1.99
C ARG A 186 -21.47 -4.46 -0.68
N LEU A 187 -20.58 -5.30 -0.17
CA LEU A 187 -20.67 -5.86 1.18
C LEU A 187 -19.42 -5.49 1.97
N GLN A 188 -19.59 -5.13 3.24
CA GLN A 188 -18.51 -4.92 4.18
C GLN A 188 -18.88 -5.51 5.54
N LEU A 189 -17.97 -6.26 6.15
CA LEU A 189 -18.04 -6.69 7.54
C LEU A 189 -16.84 -6.13 8.29
N ALA A 190 -17.08 -5.37 9.35
CA ALA A 190 -16.07 -5.08 10.37
C ALA A 190 -16.37 -5.90 11.63
N GLY A 191 -15.35 -6.33 12.37
CA GLY A 191 -15.57 -6.87 13.72
C GLY A 191 -14.32 -7.06 14.55
N GLY A 192 -14.43 -6.71 15.84
CA GLY A 192 -13.37 -6.79 16.84
C GLY A 192 -13.65 -7.85 17.90
N LYS A 193 -12.60 -8.56 18.32
CA LYS A 193 -12.66 -9.62 19.33
C LYS A 193 -12.88 -9.05 20.73
N SER A 194 -13.86 -9.57 21.45
CA SER A 194 -14.18 -9.14 22.82
C SER A 194 -12.97 -9.23 23.75
N GLY A 195 -12.69 -8.13 24.47
CA GLY A 195 -11.58 -8.06 25.42
C GLY A 195 -10.18 -8.00 24.79
N SER A 196 -10.07 -7.68 23.50
CA SER A 196 -8.79 -7.40 22.83
C SER A 196 -8.73 -5.93 22.42
N ASP A 197 -7.65 -5.24 22.77
CA ASP A 197 -7.39 -3.88 22.29
C ASP A 197 -6.84 -3.91 20.86
N SER A 198 -7.31 -3.02 19.99
CA SER A 198 -6.74 -2.86 18.65
C SER A 198 -5.43 -2.08 18.70
N PHE A 199 -4.44 -2.49 17.90
CA PHE A 199 -3.19 -1.75 17.78
C PHE A 199 -3.40 -0.52 16.89
N GLU A 200 -3.07 0.67 17.40
CA GLU A 200 -3.00 1.87 16.56
C GLU A 200 -1.86 1.73 15.54
N LEU A 201 -2.19 1.94 14.26
CA LEU A 201 -1.19 2.01 13.21
C LEU A 201 -0.37 3.30 13.36
N PRO A 202 0.98 3.25 13.23
CA PRO A 202 1.79 4.46 13.23
C PRO A 202 1.35 5.41 12.11
N ARG A 203 0.89 6.61 12.48
CA ARG A 203 0.41 7.61 11.52
C ARG A 203 1.50 7.95 10.50
N LYS A 204 1.22 7.73 9.21
CA LYS A 204 2.10 8.12 8.11
C LYS A 204 1.55 9.36 7.40
N GLU A 205 2.46 10.26 7.06
CA GLU A 205 2.21 11.40 6.18
C GLU A 205 3.48 11.71 5.36
N PHE A 206 3.31 12.14 4.12
CA PHE A 206 4.38 12.70 3.33
C PHE A 206 4.83 14.01 3.99
N GLN A 207 6.14 14.25 4.04
CA GLN A 207 6.76 15.48 4.59
C GLN A 207 6.45 16.75 3.77
N THR A 208 5.54 16.65 2.80
CA THR A 208 5.09 17.70 1.91
C THR A 208 3.68 18.11 2.30
N THR A 209 3.47 19.39 2.52
CA THR A 209 2.13 19.94 2.79
C THR A 209 1.32 20.11 1.50
N ALA A 210 0.00 20.16 1.58
CA ALA A 210 -0.87 20.38 0.41
C ALA A 210 -0.50 21.67 -0.36
N ALA A 211 -0.08 22.73 0.32
CA ALA A 211 0.37 23.97 -0.31
C ALA A 211 1.69 23.80 -1.10
N GLN A 212 2.64 23.03 -0.56
CA GLN A 212 3.90 22.70 -1.24
C GLN A 212 3.67 21.83 -2.47
N LEU A 213 2.77 20.83 -2.38
CA LEU A 213 2.34 20.02 -3.52
C LEU A 213 1.76 20.92 -4.63
N GLN A 214 0.79 21.79 -4.31
CA GLN A 214 0.21 22.70 -5.30
C GLN A 214 1.26 23.63 -5.93
N ALA A 215 2.23 24.13 -5.15
CA ALA A 215 3.31 24.96 -5.69
C ALA A 215 4.20 24.20 -6.69
N ALA A 216 4.60 22.97 -6.35
CA ALA A 216 5.38 22.10 -7.24
C ALA A 216 4.60 21.74 -8.53
N LEU A 217 3.30 21.47 -8.42
CA LEU A 217 2.45 21.14 -9.58
C LEU A 217 2.19 22.36 -10.48
N ARG A 218 2.00 23.57 -9.92
CA ARG A 218 1.95 24.82 -10.70
C ARG A 218 3.25 25.06 -11.48
N ALA A 219 4.42 24.75 -10.89
CA ALA A 219 5.69 24.81 -11.61
C ALA A 219 5.74 23.84 -12.81
N LYS A 220 5.10 22.67 -12.70
CA LYS A 220 4.90 21.69 -13.80
C LYS A 220 3.72 21.98 -14.75
N LYS A 221 3.15 23.20 -14.67
CA LYS A 221 2.04 23.71 -15.50
C LYS A 221 0.71 22.98 -15.29
N TYR A 222 0.44 22.49 -14.09
CA TYR A 222 -0.92 22.15 -13.68
C TYR A 222 -1.67 23.42 -13.30
N ASP A 223 -2.93 23.53 -13.72
CA ASP A 223 -3.87 24.48 -13.14
C ASP A 223 -4.37 23.91 -11.81
N CYS A 224 -4.15 24.64 -10.72
CA CYS A 224 -4.43 24.21 -9.36
C CYS A 224 -5.41 25.19 -8.73
N GLN A 225 -6.71 24.92 -8.88
CA GLN A 225 -7.77 25.56 -8.10
C GLN A 225 -8.18 24.65 -6.93
N VAL A 226 -9.21 23.81 -7.11
CA VAL A 226 -9.63 22.78 -6.13
C VAL A 226 -8.83 21.48 -6.31
N LEU A 227 -8.55 21.11 -7.56
CA LEU A 227 -7.71 19.98 -7.95
C LEU A 227 -6.61 20.50 -8.89
N CYS A 228 -5.41 19.95 -8.82
CA CYS A 228 -4.37 20.25 -9.81
C CYS A 228 -4.61 19.40 -11.05
N ARG A 229 -4.95 20.03 -12.18
CA ARG A 229 -5.27 19.38 -13.46
C ARG A 229 -4.39 19.89 -14.60
N LYS A 230 -4.15 19.02 -15.58
CA LYS A 230 -3.42 19.32 -16.82
C LYS A 230 -4.06 18.54 -17.96
N LYS A 231 -4.25 19.17 -19.12
CA LYS A 231 -4.88 18.52 -20.28
C LYS A 231 -3.95 17.46 -20.88
N ILE A 232 -4.52 16.34 -21.32
CA ILE A 232 -3.85 15.39 -22.23
C ILE A 232 -4.75 15.21 -23.45
N GLY A 233 -4.19 15.33 -24.66
CA GLY A 233 -4.99 15.19 -25.87
C GLY A 233 -6.10 16.22 -26.07
N GLU A 234 -7.13 15.85 -26.82
CA GLU A 234 -8.31 16.70 -27.05
C GLU A 234 -9.35 16.58 -25.94
N TYR A 235 -9.60 15.38 -25.41
CA TYR A 235 -10.68 15.08 -24.46
C TYR A 235 -10.19 14.54 -23.10
N GLY A 236 -8.88 14.36 -22.92
CA GLY A 236 -8.32 13.81 -21.69
C GLY A 236 -7.82 14.83 -20.67
N SER A 237 -7.61 14.35 -19.44
CA SER A 237 -6.87 15.08 -18.42
C SER A 237 -6.03 14.16 -17.54
N GLN A 238 -4.97 14.71 -16.96
CA GLN A 238 -4.26 14.15 -15.82
C GLN A 238 -4.40 15.08 -14.61
N SER A 239 -4.54 14.51 -13.41
CA SER A 239 -4.75 15.27 -12.18
C SER A 239 -4.01 14.67 -11.00
N ILE A 240 -3.56 15.52 -10.08
CA ILE A 240 -2.90 15.11 -8.84
C ILE A 240 -3.54 15.88 -7.68
N SER A 241 -3.80 15.18 -6.57
CA SER A 241 -4.37 15.73 -5.34
C SER A 241 -3.69 15.16 -4.12
N GLY A 242 -3.57 15.98 -3.07
CA GLY A 242 -3.06 15.56 -1.77
C GLY A 242 -4.03 15.99 -0.67
N ILE A 243 -4.59 15.03 0.07
CA ILE A 243 -5.44 15.28 1.24
C ILE A 243 -4.57 15.11 2.49
N GLY A 244 -4.66 16.04 3.43
CA GLY A 244 -3.80 16.05 4.60
C GLY A 244 -4.08 17.21 5.55
N SER A 245 -3.19 17.41 6.51
CA SER A 245 -3.24 18.50 7.48
C SER A 245 -2.02 19.43 7.34
N SER A 246 -1.77 20.27 8.34
CA SER A 246 -0.53 21.07 8.43
C SER A 246 0.73 20.22 8.60
N GLY A 247 0.63 18.98 9.08
CA GLY A 247 1.78 18.07 9.25
C GLY A 247 2.27 17.45 7.94
N GLY A 248 1.35 17.12 7.03
CA GLY A 248 1.68 16.50 5.76
C GLY A 248 0.46 15.97 5.00
N ILE A 249 0.72 15.42 3.81
CA ILE A 249 -0.28 14.71 3.00
C ILE A 249 -0.41 13.27 3.49
N ARG A 250 -1.63 12.80 3.68
CA ARG A 250 -1.97 11.42 4.11
C ARG A 250 -2.58 10.57 3.01
N ILE A 251 -3.17 11.21 2.00
CA ILE A 251 -3.66 10.54 0.79
C ILE A 251 -3.12 11.33 -0.41
N LEU A 252 -2.32 10.69 -1.24
CA LEU A 252 -1.83 11.23 -2.51
C LEU A 252 -2.49 10.44 -3.64
N SER A 253 -3.29 11.11 -4.47
CA SER A 253 -3.97 10.49 -5.61
C SER A 253 -3.46 11.11 -6.91
N ALA A 254 -3.15 10.28 -7.90
CA ALA A 254 -2.66 10.66 -9.22
C ALA A 254 -3.46 9.90 -10.29
N ARG A 255 -4.20 10.64 -11.12
CA ARG A 255 -5.17 10.09 -12.07
C ARG A 255 -4.92 10.56 -13.49
N VAL A 256 -5.16 9.69 -14.46
CA VAL A 256 -5.36 10.05 -15.87
C VAL A 256 -6.72 9.55 -16.34
N SER A 257 -7.33 10.26 -17.28
CA SER A 257 -8.56 9.82 -17.93
C SER A 257 -8.67 10.43 -19.32
N GLY A 258 -9.05 9.63 -20.33
CA GLY A 258 -9.22 10.10 -21.70
C GLY A 258 -9.19 8.94 -22.70
N ASN A 259 -8.87 9.24 -23.95
CA ASN A 259 -8.66 8.20 -24.96
C ASN A 259 -7.52 7.27 -24.52
N ALA A 260 -7.66 5.95 -24.69
CA ALA A 260 -6.69 4.96 -24.23
C ALA A 260 -5.27 5.18 -24.80
N SER A 261 -5.18 5.64 -26.05
CA SER A 261 -3.95 6.02 -26.74
C SER A 261 -3.24 7.25 -26.13
N GLU A 262 -3.96 8.10 -25.41
CA GLU A 262 -3.44 9.32 -24.76
C GLU A 262 -3.22 9.09 -23.25
N ALA A 263 -4.15 8.40 -22.59
CA ALA A 263 -4.14 8.10 -21.17
C ALA A 263 -3.02 7.13 -20.78
N LYS A 264 -2.85 6.02 -21.52
CA LYS A 264 -1.83 4.99 -21.21
C LYS A 264 -0.39 5.54 -21.20
N PRO A 265 0.08 6.34 -22.18
CA PRO A 265 1.41 6.96 -22.11
C PRO A 265 1.50 8.13 -21.11
N ALA A 266 0.39 8.77 -20.74
CA ALA A 266 0.39 9.84 -19.73
C ALA A 266 0.53 9.30 -18.29
N TYR A 267 0.11 8.06 -18.02
CA TYR A 267 0.09 7.50 -16.66
C TYR A 267 1.47 7.45 -15.96
N PRO A 268 2.57 7.00 -16.59
CA PRO A 268 3.91 7.10 -15.99
C PRO A 268 4.36 8.55 -15.72
N ALA A 269 3.93 9.50 -16.55
CA ALA A 269 4.28 10.91 -16.39
C ALA A 269 3.54 11.56 -15.22
N VAL A 270 2.25 11.28 -15.01
CA VAL A 270 1.51 11.78 -13.84
C VAL A 270 2.06 11.19 -12.53
N LEU A 271 2.47 9.92 -12.53
CA LEU A 271 3.15 9.31 -11.38
C LEU A 271 4.52 9.97 -11.10
N GLY A 272 5.33 10.19 -12.14
CA GLY A 272 6.60 10.90 -12.03
C GLY A 272 6.44 12.33 -11.52
N ASP A 273 5.38 13.03 -11.92
CA ASP A 273 5.04 14.38 -11.44
C ASP A 273 4.56 14.35 -9.99
N ALA A 274 3.71 13.40 -9.60
CA ALA A 274 3.21 13.24 -8.23
C ALA A 274 4.34 12.90 -7.26
N PHE A 275 5.15 11.88 -7.58
CA PHE A 275 6.32 11.52 -6.77
C PHE A 275 7.33 12.67 -6.73
N GLY A 276 7.62 13.34 -7.85
CA GLY A 276 8.53 14.48 -7.89
C GLY A 276 8.08 15.69 -7.06
N ALA A 277 6.79 15.77 -6.72
CA ALA A 277 6.21 16.83 -5.91
C ALA A 277 6.16 16.52 -4.40
N VAL A 278 6.34 15.26 -3.98
CA VAL A 278 6.26 14.83 -2.57
C VAL A 278 7.57 14.30 -1.99
N LYS A 279 7.73 14.42 -0.68
CA LYS A 279 8.86 13.89 0.10
C LYS A 279 8.39 12.80 1.07
N SER A 280 9.06 11.65 1.04
CA SER A 280 8.88 10.54 1.99
C SER A 280 10.18 9.72 2.03
N PRO A 281 10.57 9.13 3.18
CA PRO A 281 11.65 8.14 3.21
C PRO A 281 11.34 6.89 2.37
N ASP A 282 10.05 6.54 2.22
CA ASP A 282 9.60 5.32 1.53
C ASP A 282 9.51 5.49 0.00
N GLN A 283 9.87 6.67 -0.52
CA GLN A 283 9.57 7.09 -1.90
C GLN A 283 10.18 6.15 -2.97
N ALA A 284 11.30 5.48 -2.66
CA ALA A 284 11.90 4.48 -3.57
C ALA A 284 11.07 3.19 -3.64
N ALA A 285 10.64 2.66 -2.48
CA ALA A 285 9.80 1.46 -2.41
C ALA A 285 8.42 1.70 -3.05
N LEU A 286 7.82 2.87 -2.78
CA LEU A 286 6.57 3.28 -3.42
C LEU A 286 6.72 3.34 -4.95
N LYS A 287 7.75 4.04 -5.48
CA LYS A 287 8.00 4.08 -6.93
C LYS A 287 8.14 2.68 -7.52
N ALA A 288 8.96 1.82 -6.93
CA ALA A 288 9.19 0.46 -7.41
C ALA A 288 7.89 -0.38 -7.51
N TRP A 289 6.99 -0.26 -6.53
CA TRP A 289 5.72 -0.98 -6.53
C TRP A 289 4.80 -0.58 -7.69
N PHE A 290 4.66 0.73 -7.97
CA PHE A 290 3.91 1.23 -9.12
C PHE A 290 4.64 0.98 -10.44
N ASP A 291 5.97 1.05 -10.45
CA ASP A 291 6.78 0.82 -11.66
C ASP A 291 6.65 -0.61 -12.18
N ALA A 292 6.45 -1.59 -11.28
CA ALA A 292 6.13 -2.98 -11.61
C ALA A 292 4.68 -3.22 -12.06
N ARG A 293 3.78 -2.23 -11.94
CA ARG A 293 2.32 -2.36 -12.13
C ARG A 293 1.78 -1.36 -13.16
N LYS A 294 2.45 -1.30 -14.31
CA LYS A 294 2.15 -0.38 -15.44
C LYS A 294 1.32 -0.99 -16.58
N ASP A 295 0.86 -2.23 -16.45
CA ASP A 295 0.21 -2.95 -17.55
C ASP A 295 -1.19 -2.41 -17.92
N GLY A 296 -1.85 -1.74 -16.97
CA GLY A 296 -3.17 -1.14 -17.09
C GLY A 296 -4.27 -1.87 -16.30
N LYS A 297 -3.92 -2.82 -15.43
CA LYS A 297 -4.87 -3.50 -14.53
C LYS A 297 -5.00 -2.80 -13.18
N SER A 298 -6.01 -3.22 -12.40
CA SER A 298 -6.18 -2.80 -11.01
C SER A 298 -5.35 -3.67 -10.06
N TYR A 299 -4.79 -3.04 -9.02
CA TYR A 299 -3.96 -3.67 -7.99
C TYR A 299 -4.13 -2.95 -6.66
N ALA A 300 -3.99 -3.66 -5.54
CA ALA A 300 -3.85 -3.05 -4.22
C ALA A 300 -2.82 -3.81 -3.39
N GLY A 301 -2.29 -3.14 -2.37
CA GLY A 301 -1.33 -3.72 -1.46
C GLY A 301 -0.85 -2.73 -0.42
N TYR A 302 0.09 -3.20 0.39
CA TYR A 302 0.81 -2.39 1.36
C TYR A 302 2.30 -2.30 1.02
N VAL A 303 2.85 -1.09 1.13
CA VAL A 303 4.26 -0.78 0.86
C VAL A 303 4.77 0.12 1.96
N ALA A 304 5.67 -0.40 2.80
CA ALA A 304 6.30 0.33 3.89
C ALA A 304 5.28 1.10 4.77
N GLY A 305 4.15 0.49 5.13
CA GLY A 305 3.11 1.14 5.95
C GLY A 305 2.18 2.11 5.22
N TRP A 306 2.19 2.14 3.89
CA TRP A 306 1.20 2.83 3.07
C TRP A 306 0.27 1.83 2.39
N ARG A 307 -1.03 2.10 2.36
CA ARG A 307 -1.94 1.52 1.36
C ARG A 307 -1.57 2.10 0.00
N VAL A 308 -1.41 1.24 -0.99
CA VAL A 308 -1.23 1.61 -2.39
C VAL A 308 -2.30 0.92 -3.21
N GLU A 309 -2.94 1.67 -4.10
CA GLU A 309 -4.00 1.16 -4.97
C GLU A 309 -3.82 1.73 -6.38
N VAL A 310 -4.03 0.89 -7.39
CA VAL A 310 -4.23 1.25 -8.78
C VAL A 310 -5.64 0.80 -9.14
N THR A 311 -6.49 1.72 -9.58
CA THR A 311 -7.80 1.40 -10.13
C THR A 311 -7.81 1.75 -11.62
N ALA A 312 -8.00 0.74 -12.48
CA ALA A 312 -8.24 0.93 -13.90
C ALA A 312 -9.73 0.73 -14.21
N ARG A 313 -10.33 1.66 -14.95
CA ARG A 313 -11.73 1.60 -15.40
C ARG A 313 -11.81 1.85 -16.90
N ASN A 314 -12.37 0.88 -17.62
CA ASN A 314 -12.58 0.91 -19.07
C ASN A 314 -14.09 0.95 -19.34
N SER A 315 -14.65 2.13 -19.56
CA SER A 315 -16.08 2.29 -19.86
C SER A 315 -16.41 2.03 -21.34
N SER A 316 -15.40 1.92 -22.19
CA SER A 316 -15.48 1.50 -23.59
C SER A 316 -14.10 0.97 -24.03
N SER A 317 -13.99 0.45 -25.27
CA SER A 317 -12.70 0.05 -25.86
C SER A 317 -11.69 1.20 -25.94
N ASP A 318 -12.19 2.42 -26.06
CA ASP A 318 -11.41 3.60 -26.46
C ASP A 318 -11.17 4.55 -25.28
N TYR A 319 -11.89 4.41 -24.17
CA TYR A 319 -11.77 5.27 -22.99
C TYR A 319 -11.14 4.53 -21.80
N LEU A 320 -10.08 5.11 -21.27
CA LEU A 320 -9.32 4.60 -20.12
C LEU A 320 -9.29 5.66 -19.02
N SER A 321 -9.65 5.26 -17.80
CA SER A 321 -9.37 6.02 -16.57
C SER A 321 -8.50 5.17 -15.66
N MET A 322 -7.29 5.64 -15.34
CA MET A 322 -6.40 5.02 -14.35
C MET A 322 -6.14 5.97 -13.20
N GLU A 323 -6.31 5.48 -11.98
CA GLU A 323 -6.08 6.22 -10.74
C GLU A 323 -5.07 5.45 -9.89
N ALA A 324 -4.03 6.12 -9.42
CA ALA A 324 -3.14 5.64 -8.38
C ALA A 324 -3.45 6.38 -7.09
N GLU A 325 -3.58 5.67 -5.98
CA GLU A 325 -3.72 6.24 -4.65
C GLU A 325 -2.65 5.69 -3.70
N ILE A 326 -2.10 6.56 -2.86
CA ILE A 326 -1.19 6.23 -1.77
C ILE A 326 -1.78 6.83 -0.49
N GLY A 327 -2.33 5.97 0.38
CA GLY A 327 -3.08 6.37 1.57
C GLY A 327 -2.46 5.85 2.86
N TYR A 328 -2.47 6.66 3.91
CA TYR A 328 -2.44 6.15 5.27
C TYR A 328 -3.81 5.54 5.59
N GLU A 329 -3.83 4.25 5.88
CA GLU A 329 -5.04 3.54 6.30
C GLU A 329 -5.13 3.54 7.84
N SER A 330 -6.27 3.98 8.37
CA SER A 330 -6.62 3.83 9.78
C SER A 330 -7.46 2.58 9.97
N PHE A 331 -6.94 1.61 10.70
CA PHE A 331 -7.68 0.40 11.07
C PHE A 331 -8.17 0.54 12.51
N TYR A 332 -9.48 0.70 12.65
CA TYR A 332 -10.20 0.64 13.91
C TYR A 332 -11.38 -0.30 13.72
N VAL A 333 -11.64 -1.15 14.72
CA VAL A 333 -12.70 -2.16 14.75
C VAL A 333 -13.29 -2.23 16.15
#